data_AF-A0A3B8ZBM2-F1
#
_entry.id   AF-A0A3B8ZBM2-F1
#
_cell.length_a   1.000
_cell.length_b   1.000
_cell.length_c   1.000
_cell.angle_alpha   90.00
_cell.angle_beta   90.00
_cell.angle_gamma   90.00
#
_symmetry.space_group_name_H-M   'P 1'
#
loop_
_entity.id
_entity.type
_entity.pdbx_description
1 polymer ?
#
loop_
_entity_poly.entity_id
_entity_poly.type
_entity_poly.pdbx_seq_one_letter_code
_entity_poly.pdbx_strand_id
1 'polypeptide(L)'
;MAKQYDVVVIGSGPAGYVAAIRCAQLGYKTACIEKWLNNENKQVHGGTCLNVGCIPSKALLDSSYKFLETQENSIVHGIKVSNISIDVPKMISRKDKVVNQLTQGVKSLFTANKVDSVNG
;
A
#
# COMPACT_ATOMS: atom_id res chain seq x y z
N MET A 1 30.23 13.05 8.88
CA MET A 1 29.52 13.83 9.92
C MET A 1 28.10 13.30 10.05
N ALA A 2 27.55 13.17 11.25
CA ALA A 2 26.18 12.68 11.44
C ALA A 2 25.16 13.70 10.88
N LYS A 3 24.10 13.24 10.21
CA LYS A 3 22.98 14.10 9.82
C LYS A 3 22.13 14.40 11.07
N GLN A 4 21.83 15.66 11.30
CA GLN A 4 20.92 16.11 12.36
C GLN A 4 19.53 16.37 11.78
N TYR A 5 18.48 15.97 12.52
CA TYR A 5 17.06 16.12 12.18
C TYR A 5 16.31 16.68 13.37
N ASP A 6 15.22 17.41 13.10
CA ASP A 6 14.30 17.88 14.14
C ASP A 6 13.39 16.75 14.62
N VAL A 7 12.98 15.88 13.68
CA VAL A 7 12.11 14.74 13.94
C VAL A 7 12.66 13.49 13.23
N VAL A 8 12.74 12.38 13.97
CA VAL A 8 13.03 11.06 13.42
C VAL A 8 11.85 10.15 13.74
N VAL A 9 11.24 9.59 12.71
CA VAL A 9 10.15 8.62 12.83
C VAL A 9 10.69 7.22 12.56
N ILE A 10 10.43 6.27 13.46
CA ILE A 10 10.85 4.87 13.32
C ILE A 10 9.63 4.02 12.91
N GLY A 11 9.71 3.46 11.70
CA GLY A 11 8.63 2.74 11.05
C GLY A 11 7.84 3.62 10.07
N SER A 12 7.59 3.11 8.87
CA SER A 12 6.84 3.79 7.81
C SER A 12 5.46 3.16 7.56
N GLY A 13 4.84 2.59 8.59
CA GLY A 13 3.42 2.23 8.58
C GLY A 13 2.50 3.46 8.45
N PRO A 14 1.17 3.28 8.39
CA PRO A 14 0.21 4.38 8.22
C PRO A 14 0.45 5.56 9.16
N ALA A 15 0.66 5.31 10.45
CA ALA A 15 0.97 6.36 11.40
C ALA A 15 2.33 7.02 11.13
N GLY A 16 3.35 6.22 10.82
CA GLY A 16 4.72 6.69 10.66
C GLY A 16 4.93 7.58 9.44
N TYR A 17 4.54 7.10 8.25
CA TYR A 17 4.73 7.91 7.04
C TYR A 17 3.86 9.18 7.06
N VAL A 18 2.66 9.13 7.65
CA VAL A 18 1.80 10.31 7.81
C VAL A 18 2.42 11.30 8.78
N ALA A 19 2.93 10.84 9.93
CA ALA A 19 3.61 11.70 10.89
C ALA A 19 4.84 12.38 10.26
N ALA A 20 5.68 11.61 9.55
CA ALA A 20 6.86 12.15 8.90
C ALA A 20 6.53 13.23 7.86
N ILE A 21 5.52 12.98 7.02
CA ILE A 21 5.02 13.96 6.04
C ILE A 21 4.50 15.20 6.77
N ARG A 22 3.70 15.03 7.82
CA ARG A 22 3.12 16.16 8.53
C ARG A 22 4.17 17.03 9.22
N CYS A 23 5.17 16.42 9.84
CA CYS A 23 6.31 17.14 10.41
C CYS A 23 7.05 17.96 9.35
N ALA A 24 7.30 17.37 8.18
CA ALA A 24 7.95 18.09 7.08
C ALA A 24 7.11 19.27 6.56
N GLN A 25 5.79 19.11 6.46
CA GLN A 25 4.87 20.20 6.10
C GLN A 25 4.84 21.35 7.12
N LEU A 26 5.14 21.05 8.39
CA LEU A 26 5.27 22.05 9.46
C LEU A 26 6.65 22.73 9.50
N GLY A 27 7.54 22.39 8.56
CA GLY A 27 8.87 22.99 8.42
C GLY A 27 9.99 22.25 9.13
N TYR A 28 9.73 21.10 9.75
CA TYR A 28 10.74 20.30 10.44
C TYR A 28 11.56 19.47 9.46
N LYS A 29 12.89 19.47 9.62
CA LYS A 29 13.77 18.55 8.91
C LYS A 29 13.54 17.14 9.46
N THR A 30 12.91 16.30 8.65
CA THR A 30 12.35 15.02 9.12
C THR A 30 12.97 13.82 8.41
N ALA A 31 13.35 12.80 9.18
CA ALA A 31 13.71 11.48 8.68
C ALA A 31 12.64 10.44 9.02
N CYS A 32 12.42 9.47 8.14
CA CYS A 32 11.63 8.27 8.41
C CYS A 32 12.49 7.03 8.15
N ILE A 33 12.66 6.21 9.19
CA ILE A 33 13.44 4.97 9.16
C ILE A 33 12.50 3.80 8.93
N GLU A 34 12.79 2.91 7.99
CA GLU A 34 12.00 1.70 7.74
C GLU A 34 12.90 0.53 7.36
N LYS A 35 12.65 -0.62 7.99
CA LYS A 35 13.39 -1.87 7.79
C LYS A 35 12.77 -2.80 6.76
N TRP A 36 11.51 -2.59 6.39
CA TRP A 36 10.77 -3.50 5.52
C TRP A 36 11.37 -3.51 4.11
N LEU A 37 11.79 -4.70 3.67
CA LEU A 37 12.21 -4.98 2.31
C LEU A 37 11.17 -5.86 1.61
N ASN A 38 10.90 -5.58 0.35
CA ASN A 38 10.07 -6.45 -0.49
C ASN A 38 10.88 -7.66 -0.99
N ASN A 39 10.23 -8.53 -1.78
CA ASN A 39 10.84 -9.75 -2.32
C ASN A 39 12.03 -9.48 -3.28
N GLU A 40 12.20 -8.25 -3.75
CA GLU A 40 13.34 -7.82 -4.58
C GLU A 40 14.44 -7.15 -3.74
N ASN A 41 14.37 -7.28 -2.41
CA ASN A 41 15.29 -6.67 -1.45
C ASN A 41 15.33 -5.13 -1.53
N LYS A 42 14.22 -4.51 -1.98
CA LYS A 42 14.06 -3.05 -2.05
C LYS A 42 13.22 -2.56 -0.87
N GLN A 43 13.63 -1.44 -0.29
CA GLN A 43 12.86 -0.77 0.76
C GLN A 43 11.46 -0.40 0.24
N VAL A 44 10.43 -0.71 1.02
CA VAL A 44 9.04 -0.36 0.74
C VAL A 44 8.39 0.31 1.95
N HIS A 45 7.51 1.27 1.69
CA HIS A 45 6.80 2.02 2.71
C HIS A 45 5.34 1.57 2.85
N GLY A 46 4.64 2.08 3.87
CA GLY A 46 3.23 1.80 4.15
C GLY A 46 2.99 0.69 5.17
N GLY A 47 4.05 0.00 5.59
CA GLY A 47 4.04 -1.02 6.66
C GLY A 47 2.98 -2.11 6.47
N THR A 48 2.50 -2.66 7.59
CA THR A 48 1.55 -3.78 7.59
C THR A 48 0.29 -3.49 6.78
N CYS A 49 -0.35 -2.34 7.01
CA CYS A 49 -1.65 -2.05 6.41
C CYS A 49 -1.61 -2.01 4.88
N LEU A 50 -0.54 -1.44 4.30
CA LEU A 50 -0.40 -1.31 2.86
C LEU A 50 0.15 -2.59 2.22
N ASN A 51 1.16 -3.23 2.82
CA ASN A 51 1.86 -4.34 2.20
C ASN A 51 1.20 -5.70 2.41
N VAL A 52 0.68 -5.99 3.62
CA VAL A 52 0.22 -7.34 4.00
C VAL A 52 -1.10 -7.36 4.79
N GLY A 53 -1.78 -6.23 4.92
CA GLY A 53 -2.95 -6.09 5.79
C GLY A 53 -4.17 -5.54 5.05
N CYS A 54 -4.53 -4.29 5.37
CA CYS A 54 -5.73 -3.63 4.88
C CYS A 54 -5.86 -3.68 3.35
N ILE A 55 -4.87 -3.14 2.63
CA ILE A 55 -4.93 -3.01 1.16
C ILE A 55 -5.05 -4.37 0.47
N PRO A 56 -4.16 -5.35 0.71
CA PRO A 56 -4.28 -6.64 0.05
C PRO A 56 -5.56 -7.38 0.43
N SER A 57 -5.99 -7.34 1.70
CA SER A 57 -7.25 -8.00 2.09
C SER A 57 -8.46 -7.37 1.41
N LYS A 58 -8.56 -6.04 1.34
CA LYS A 58 -9.70 -5.35 0.70
C LYS A 58 -9.70 -5.54 -0.81
N ALA A 59 -8.53 -5.56 -1.45
CA ALA A 59 -8.42 -5.83 -2.88
C ALA A 59 -8.93 -7.24 -3.26
N LEU A 60 -8.68 -8.23 -2.41
CA LEU A 60 -9.15 -9.60 -2.59
C LEU A 60 -10.63 -9.76 -2.24
N LEU A 61 -11.09 -9.15 -1.14
CA LEU A 61 -12.51 -9.15 -0.76
C LEU A 61 -13.39 -8.58 -1.86
N ASP A 62 -12.97 -7.46 -2.47
CA ASP A 62 -13.64 -6.87 -3.63
C ASP A 62 -13.73 -7.85 -4.80
N SER A 63 -12.61 -8.49 -5.18
CA SER A 63 -12.59 -9.44 -6.31
C SER A 63 -13.42 -10.69 -6.05
N SER A 64 -13.37 -11.26 -4.84
CA SER A 64 -14.19 -12.42 -4.47
C SER A 64 -15.67 -12.06 -4.38
N TYR A 65 -16.00 -10.86 -3.89
CA TYR A 65 -17.38 -10.40 -3.84
C TYR A 65 -17.94 -10.20 -5.24
N LYS A 66 -17.17 -9.64 -6.18
CA LYS A 66 -17.58 -9.53 -7.59
C LYS A 66 -17.82 -10.87 -8.26
N PHE A 67 -17.03 -11.88 -7.94
CA PHE A 67 -17.30 -13.24 -8.40
C PHE A 67 -18.64 -13.76 -7.88
N LEU A 68 -18.90 -13.63 -6.58
CA LEU A 68 -20.16 -14.06 -5.95
C LEU A 68 -21.37 -13.30 -6.51
N GLU A 69 -21.29 -11.97 -6.60
CA GLU A 69 -22.33 -11.11 -7.16
C GLU A 69 -22.65 -11.51 -8.60
N THR A 70 -21.62 -11.82 -9.40
CA THR A 70 -21.81 -12.26 -10.79
C THR A 70 -22.48 -13.64 -10.86
N GLN A 71 -22.10 -14.55 -9.96
CA GLN A 71 -22.62 -15.92 -9.91
C GLN A 71 -24.08 -16.01 -9.44
N GLU A 72 -24.44 -15.28 -8.38
CA GLU A 72 -25.72 -15.47 -7.69
C GLU A 72 -26.74 -14.36 -7.97
N ASN A 73 -26.28 -13.11 -8.13
CA ASN A 73 -27.16 -11.94 -8.02
C ASN A 73 -27.34 -11.19 -9.35
N SER A 74 -26.62 -11.55 -10.42
CA SER A 74 -26.71 -10.88 -11.74
C SER A 74 -28.12 -10.85 -12.33
N ILE A 75 -28.96 -11.85 -12.03
CA ILE A 75 -30.28 -12.00 -12.65
C ILE A 75 -31.27 -10.91 -12.24
N VAL A 76 -31.11 -10.31 -11.06
CA VAL A 76 -31.98 -9.19 -10.62
C VAL A 76 -31.82 -7.97 -11.51
N HIS A 77 -30.67 -7.88 -12.20
CA HIS A 77 -30.37 -6.87 -13.21
C HIS A 77 -30.67 -7.34 -14.64
N GLY A 78 -31.30 -8.50 -14.83
CA GLY A 78 -31.57 -9.09 -16.14
C GLY A 78 -30.34 -9.68 -16.83
N ILE A 79 -29.22 -9.83 -16.13
CA ILE A 79 -27.97 -10.35 -16.68
C ILE A 79 -27.91 -11.86 -16.46
N LYS A 80 -27.86 -12.63 -17.55
CA LYS A 80 -27.66 -14.09 -17.52
C LYS A 80 -26.20 -14.41 -17.80
N VAL A 81 -25.57 -15.17 -16.91
CA VAL A 81 -24.18 -15.60 -17.01
C VAL A 81 -24.13 -17.12 -16.87
N SER A 82 -23.32 -17.78 -17.69
CA SER A 82 -23.09 -19.22 -17.65
C SER A 82 -21.58 -19.50 -17.67
N ASN A 83 -21.13 -20.56 -17.01
CA ASN A 83 -19.73 -21.02 -16.98
C ASN A 83 -18.74 -19.98 -16.41
N ILE A 84 -19.08 -19.35 -15.29
CA ILE A 84 -18.15 -18.44 -14.60
C ILE A 84 -17.07 -19.23 -13.84
N SER A 85 -15.83 -18.77 -13.90
CA SER A 85 -14.71 -19.29 -13.13
C SER A 85 -13.79 -18.16 -12.67
N ILE A 86 -13.01 -18.40 -11.63
CA ILE A 86 -12.05 -17.43 -11.09
C ILE A 86 -10.62 -17.85 -11.42
N ASP A 87 -9.85 -16.92 -12.00
CA ASP A 87 -8.41 -17.04 -12.19
C ASP A 87 -7.70 -16.46 -10.96
N VAL A 88 -7.38 -17.33 -10.00
CA VAL A 88 -6.74 -16.94 -8.74
C VAL A 88 -5.36 -16.30 -8.98
N PRO A 89 -4.45 -16.86 -9.81
CA PRO A 89 -3.19 -16.19 -10.14
C PRO A 89 -3.37 -14.75 -10.63
N LYS A 90 -4.34 -14.50 -11.52
CA LYS A 90 -4.62 -13.14 -12.02
C LYS A 90 -5.21 -12.23 -10.96
N MET A 91 -6.06 -12.75 -10.06
CA MET A 91 -6.59 -12.01 -8.91
C MET A 91 -5.48 -11.59 -7.94
N ILE A 92 -4.56 -12.49 -7.60
CA ILE A 92 -3.39 -12.18 -6.77
C ILE A 92 -2.49 -11.15 -7.46
N SER A 93 -2.24 -11.30 -8.77
CA SER A 93 -1.48 -10.34 -9.55
C SER A 93 -2.11 -8.94 -9.55
N ARG A 94 -3.45 -8.82 -9.63
CA ARG A 94 -4.16 -7.53 -9.47
C ARG A 94 -3.88 -6.92 -8.10
N LYS A 95 -4.03 -7.71 -7.04
CA LYS A 95 -3.74 -7.27 -5.66
C LYS A 95 -2.30 -6.78 -5.52
N ASP A 96 -1.33 -7.50 -6.08
CA ASP A 96 0.09 -7.09 -6.06
C ASP A 96 0.32 -5.77 -6.80
N LYS A 97 -0.32 -5.57 -7.96
CA LYS A 97 -0.26 -4.29 -8.69
C LYS A 97 -0.79 -3.12 -7.86
N VAL A 98 -1.90 -3.30 -7.14
CA VAL A 98 -2.47 -2.28 -6.25
C VAL A 98 -1.50 -1.93 -5.12
N VAL A 99 -0.91 -2.94 -4.46
CA VAL A 99 0.10 -2.74 -3.40
C VAL A 99 1.32 -2.00 -3.95
N ASN A 100 1.83 -2.40 -5.12
CA ASN A 100 2.98 -1.77 -5.75
C ASN A 100 2.72 -0.31 -6.14
N GLN A 101 1.55 -0.01 -6.69
CA GLN A 101 1.17 1.37 -7.02
C GLN A 101 1.13 2.25 -5.77
N LEU A 102 0.54 1.76 -4.68
CA LEU A 102 0.39 2.54 -3.46
C LEU A 102 1.72 2.70 -2.69
N THR A 103 2.58 1.68 -2.65
CA THR A 103 3.93 1.81 -2.05
C THR A 103 4.77 2.86 -2.80
N GLN A 104 4.72 2.85 -4.13
CA GLN A 104 5.38 3.87 -4.96
C GLN A 104 4.79 5.27 -4.70
N GLY A 105 3.47 5.37 -4.54
CA GLY A 105 2.81 6.62 -4.15
C GLY A 105 3.35 7.19 -2.83
N VAL A 106 3.52 6.37 -1.79
CA VAL A 106 4.11 6.82 -0.51
C VAL A 106 5.56 7.30 -0.71
N LYS A 107 6.36 6.60 -1.52
CA LYS A 107 7.72 7.04 -1.85
C LYS A 107 7.72 8.41 -2.54
N SER A 108 6.84 8.62 -3.52
CA SER A 108 6.68 9.91 -4.19
C SER A 108 6.26 11.02 -3.23
N LEU A 109 5.39 10.72 -2.25
CA LEU A 109 4.98 11.68 -1.22
C LEU A 109 6.16 12.08 -0.31
N PHE A 110 7.03 11.14 0.07
CA PHE A 110 8.26 11.47 0.80
C PHE A 110 9.16 12.42 0.01
N THR A 111 9.37 12.16 -1.28
CA THR A 111 10.15 13.05 -2.15
C THR A 111 9.53 14.43 -2.25
N ALA A 112 8.21 14.52 -2.48
CA ALA A 112 7.50 15.78 -2.59
C ALA A 112 7.56 16.62 -1.30
N ASN A 113 7.52 15.96 -0.13
CA ASN A 113 7.59 16.63 1.17
C ASN A 113 9.02 16.73 1.74
N LYS A 114 10.05 16.30 0.99
CA LYS A 114 11.46 16.32 1.41
C LYS A 114 11.72 15.57 2.72
N VAL A 115 11.02 14.45 2.93
CA VAL A 115 11.29 13.52 4.04
C VAL A 115 12.47 12.63 3.64
N ASP A 116 13.52 12.60 4.48
CA ASP A 116 14.66 11.71 4.26
C ASP A 116 14.25 10.28 4.63
N SER A 117 14.10 9.42 3.61
CA SER A 117 13.85 7.99 3.80
C SER A 117 15.16 7.26 4.07
N VAL A 118 15.21 6.53 5.19
CA VAL A 118 16.38 5.77 5.62
C VAL A 118 16.01 4.29 5.72
N ASN A 119 16.78 3.44 5.08
CA ASN A 119 16.65 1.98 5.22
C ASN A 119 17.41 1.52 6.48
N GLY A 120 16.70 0.89 7.41
CA GLY A 120 17.27 0.42 8.68
C GLY A 120 16.22 0.00 9.70
#